data_AF-A0A9P7MID2-F1
#
_entry.id   AF-A0A9P7MID2-F1
#
_cell.length_a   1.000
_cell.length_b   1.000
_cell.length_c   1.000
_cell.angle_alpha   90.00
_cell.angle_beta   90.00
_cell.angle_gamma   90.00
#
_symmetry.space_group_name_H-M   'P 1'
#
loop_
_entity.id
_entity.type
_entity.pdbx_description
1 polymer ?
#
loop_
_entity_poly.entity_id
_entity_poly.type
_entity_poly.pdbx_seq_one_letter_code
_entity_poly.pdbx_strand_id
1 'polypeptide(L)'
;MRFCNLFTSLLLGISVTSVTLASPFDSEGDLQDRTVILDDRGLRLVIAKEPKKEATCPYRARAGNFGPYPQHEYTKNQIKVAFIAGAKYAADDKQVGARKYPHDFGNGEKLPFPCGKNKMEFPIDTNNNLNPYSGGPSDNVPDRVVFEYQRKKRDFVVGYCGVMRHGTGRDFIKCT
;
A
#
# COMPACT_ATOMS: atom_id res chain seq x y z
N MET A 1 8.05 -57.29 -64.86
CA MET A 1 7.11 -56.65 -63.91
C MET A 1 7.63 -56.85 -62.48
N ARG A 2 8.15 -55.79 -61.86
CA ARG A 2 8.15 -55.56 -60.41
C ARG A 2 8.68 -54.14 -60.18
N PHE A 3 7.77 -53.27 -59.77
CA PHE A 3 7.96 -51.83 -59.68
C PHE A 3 8.69 -51.47 -58.38
N CYS A 4 9.70 -50.59 -58.52
CA CYS A 4 10.29 -49.80 -57.46
C CYS A 4 9.23 -48.89 -56.82
N ASN A 5 9.21 -48.80 -55.49
CA ASN A 5 8.62 -47.66 -54.79
C ASN A 5 9.56 -47.24 -53.67
N LEU A 6 10.30 -46.16 -53.92
CA LEU A 6 10.95 -45.33 -52.90
C LEU A 6 9.85 -44.49 -52.24
N PHE A 7 9.66 -44.62 -50.93
CA PHE A 7 8.91 -43.66 -50.13
C PHE A 7 9.91 -42.76 -49.41
N THR A 8 10.06 -41.54 -49.93
CA THR A 8 10.84 -40.46 -49.31
C THR A 8 9.90 -39.69 -48.38
N SER A 9 9.98 -39.91 -47.07
CA SER A 9 9.25 -39.10 -46.08
C SER A 9 10.06 -37.85 -45.74
N LEU A 10 9.61 -36.70 -46.28
CA LEU A 10 10.10 -35.37 -45.93
C LEU A 10 9.29 -34.86 -44.73
N LEU A 11 9.84 -34.97 -43.52
CA LEU A 11 9.27 -34.34 -42.32
C LEU A 11 9.69 -32.86 -42.30
N LEU A 12 8.74 -31.97 -42.58
CA LEU A 12 8.89 -30.53 -42.33
C LEU A 12 9.05 -30.29 -40.83
N GLY A 13 10.22 -29.81 -40.41
CA GLY A 13 10.45 -29.27 -39.07
C GLY A 13 9.72 -27.94 -38.91
N ILE A 14 8.70 -27.92 -38.05
CA ILE A 14 8.07 -26.68 -37.61
C ILE A 14 8.98 -26.08 -36.53
N SER A 15 9.77 -25.08 -36.91
CA SER A 15 10.48 -24.23 -35.94
C SER A 15 9.46 -23.32 -35.27
N VAL A 16 9.13 -23.62 -34.01
CA VAL A 16 8.31 -22.74 -33.18
C VAL A 16 9.24 -21.67 -32.63
N THR A 17 9.37 -20.55 -33.33
CA THR A 17 9.98 -19.34 -32.76
C THR A 17 9.06 -18.85 -31.66
N SER A 18 9.49 -19.05 -30.41
CA SER A 18 8.81 -18.49 -29.25
C SER A 18 8.93 -16.98 -29.34
N VAL A 19 7.87 -16.32 -29.81
CA VAL A 19 7.74 -14.86 -29.73
C VAL A 19 7.48 -14.54 -28.27
N THR A 20 8.54 -14.24 -27.52
CA THR A 20 8.42 -13.52 -26.26
C THR A 20 7.80 -12.16 -26.57
N LEU A 21 6.49 -12.04 -26.33
CA LEU A 21 5.82 -10.75 -26.24
C LEU A 21 6.42 -10.00 -25.05
N ALA A 22 7.51 -9.27 -25.29
CA ALA A 22 8.01 -8.25 -24.40
C ALA A 22 6.86 -7.28 -24.13
N SER A 23 6.43 -7.23 -22.88
CA SER A 23 5.42 -6.27 -22.45
C SER A 23 6.04 -4.87 -22.52
N PRO A 24 5.31 -3.81 -22.87
CA PRO A 24 5.85 -2.46 -23.08
C PRO A 24 6.29 -1.73 -21.79
N PHE A 25 6.74 -2.47 -20.77
CA PHE A 25 7.20 -1.95 -19.49
C PHE A 25 8.70 -2.16 -19.22
N ASP A 26 9.48 -2.60 -20.21
CA ASP A 26 10.95 -2.48 -20.19
C ASP A 26 11.37 -1.05 -20.54
N SER A 27 10.92 -0.08 -19.75
CA SER A 27 11.56 1.22 -19.66
C SER A 27 12.43 1.21 -18.41
N GLU A 28 13.75 1.09 -18.63
CA GLU A 28 14.83 1.00 -17.64
C GLU A 28 15.00 2.28 -16.78
N GLY A 29 13.95 3.11 -16.64
CA GLY A 29 14.01 4.44 -16.02
C GLY A 29 13.25 4.64 -14.70
N ASP A 30 12.47 3.67 -14.19
CA ASP A 30 11.63 3.85 -12.98
C ASP A 30 11.88 2.80 -11.88
N LEU A 31 13.03 2.12 -11.93
CA LEU A 31 13.37 1.04 -11.01
C LEU A 31 14.08 1.52 -9.72
N GLN A 32 14.33 2.83 -9.55
CA GLN A 32 15.28 3.32 -8.54
C GLN A 32 14.71 3.59 -7.14
N ASP A 33 13.40 3.44 -6.88
CA ASP A 33 12.82 3.69 -5.54
C ASP A 33 11.75 2.66 -5.14
N ARG A 34 11.88 1.40 -5.62
CA ARG A 34 10.90 0.34 -5.34
C ARG A 34 11.45 -0.69 -4.36
N THR A 35 10.98 -0.64 -3.11
CA THR A 35 11.21 -1.73 -2.16
C THR A 35 10.21 -2.85 -2.41
N VAL A 36 10.70 -4.09 -2.54
CA VAL A 36 9.87 -5.29 -2.72
C VAL A 36 9.91 -6.14 -1.45
N ILE A 37 8.74 -6.45 -0.89
CA ILE A 37 8.57 -7.36 0.24
C ILE A 37 7.70 -8.53 -0.24
N LEU A 38 8.15 -9.76 -0.03
CA LEU A 38 7.36 -10.96 -0.35
C LEU A 38 6.44 -11.29 0.82
N ASP A 39 5.16 -11.54 0.54
CA ASP A 39 4.24 -12.16 1.49
C ASP A 39 4.30 -13.70 1.43
N ASP A 40 3.67 -14.36 2.40
CA ASP A 40 3.60 -15.82 2.52
C ASP A 40 2.83 -16.49 1.36
N ARG A 41 2.19 -15.70 0.49
CA ARG A 41 1.37 -16.13 -0.65
C ARG A 41 2.06 -15.89 -1.99
N GLY A 42 3.31 -15.42 -1.97
CA GLY A 42 4.09 -15.09 -3.16
C GLY A 42 3.64 -13.80 -3.85
N LEU A 43 2.84 -12.96 -3.18
CA LEU A 43 2.54 -11.60 -3.59
C LEU A 43 3.72 -10.70 -3.21
N ARG A 44 4.12 -9.85 -4.15
CA ARG A 44 5.16 -8.84 -3.97
C ARG A 44 4.50 -7.53 -3.55
N LEU A 45 4.66 -7.13 -2.30
CA LEU A 45 4.39 -5.77 -1.86
C LEU A 45 5.46 -4.84 -2.46
N VAL A 46 5.04 -3.94 -3.35
CA VAL A 46 5.90 -2.98 -4.04
C VAL A 46 5.63 -1.59 -3.47
N ILE A 47 6.62 -0.99 -2.82
CA ILE A 47 6.53 0.37 -2.32
C ILE A 47 6.91 1.33 -3.44
N ALA A 48 5.95 2.02 -4.05
CA ALA A 48 6.17 2.97 -5.15
C ALA A 48 6.49 4.40 -4.68
N LYS A 49 6.08 4.75 -3.46
CA LYS A 49 6.31 6.08 -2.87
C LYS A 49 6.42 5.99 -1.36
N GLU A 50 7.61 6.24 -0.83
CA GLU A 50 7.86 6.27 0.60
C GLU A 50 7.52 7.63 1.25
N PRO A 51 7.22 7.66 2.56
CA PRO A 51 7.20 8.91 3.31
C PRO A 51 8.62 9.49 3.42
N LYS A 52 8.80 10.70 2.89
CA LYS A 52 10.10 11.41 2.88
C LYS A 52 10.20 12.55 3.89
N LYS A 53 9.09 12.90 4.53
CA LYS A 53 8.96 14.04 5.45
C LYS A 53 8.31 13.61 6.76
N GLU A 54 8.58 14.38 7.80
CA GLU A 54 7.87 14.37 9.07
C GLU A 54 6.46 14.95 8.88
N ALA A 55 5.59 14.77 9.87
CA ALA A 55 4.24 15.32 9.86
C ALA A 55 3.84 15.80 11.25
N THR A 56 3.21 16.96 11.32
CA THR A 56 2.66 17.51 12.55
C THR A 56 1.14 17.49 12.48
N CYS A 57 0.53 16.75 13.38
CA CYS A 57 -0.92 16.73 13.54
C CYS A 57 -1.33 17.78 14.58
N PRO A 58 -2.20 18.74 14.22
CA PRO A 58 -2.50 19.88 15.07
C PRO A 58 -3.37 19.48 16.26
N TYR A 59 -3.35 20.29 17.31
CA TYR A 59 -4.28 20.16 18.42
C TYR A 59 -5.74 20.05 17.93
N ARG A 60 -6.50 19.13 18.55
CA ARG A 60 -7.93 18.95 18.28
C ARG A 60 -8.71 18.70 19.56
N ALA A 61 -9.72 19.54 19.81
CA ALA A 61 -10.71 19.25 20.83
C ALA A 61 -11.52 18.00 20.45
N ARG A 62 -11.90 17.19 21.44
CA ARG A 62 -12.79 16.04 21.27
C ARG A 62 -14.17 16.38 21.80
N ALA A 63 -15.20 15.74 21.23
CA ALA A 63 -16.55 15.82 21.76
C ALA A 63 -16.69 14.95 23.03
N GLY A 64 -17.54 15.38 23.96
CA GLY A 64 -17.86 14.65 25.19
C GLY A 64 -16.81 14.80 26.30
N ASN A 65 -16.75 13.83 27.21
CA ASN A 65 -15.88 13.85 28.40
C ASN A 65 -14.44 13.38 28.14
N PHE A 66 -14.00 13.36 26.88
CA PHE A 66 -12.64 12.97 26.52
C PHE A 66 -11.74 14.19 26.41
N GLY A 67 -10.56 14.14 27.04
CA GLY A 67 -9.55 15.19 26.90
C GLY A 67 -9.10 15.37 25.44
N PRO A 68 -8.63 16.55 25.03
CA PRO A 68 -8.30 16.84 23.64
C PRO A 68 -7.17 15.94 23.12
N TYR A 69 -7.07 15.82 21.80
CA TYR A 69 -5.85 15.30 21.16
C TYR A 69 -4.81 16.42 21.13
N PRO A 70 -3.72 16.34 21.93
CA PRO A 70 -2.66 17.33 21.89
C PRO A 70 -1.98 17.33 20.52
N GLN A 71 -1.38 18.45 20.14
CA GLN A 71 -0.53 18.48 18.96
C GLN A 71 0.54 17.38 19.08
N HIS A 72 0.80 16.68 17.98
CA HIS A 72 1.80 15.64 17.95
C HIS A 72 2.62 15.72 16.67
N GLU A 73 3.93 15.58 16.82
CA GLU A 73 4.90 15.57 15.73
C GLU A 73 5.38 14.14 15.53
N TYR A 74 5.28 13.66 14.29
CA TYR A 74 5.74 12.35 13.88
C TYR A 74 7.02 12.47 13.07
N THR A 75 8.04 11.76 13.53
CA THR A 75 9.24 11.50 12.75
C THR A 75 8.88 10.74 11.48
N LYS A 76 9.70 10.92 10.43
CA LYS A 76 9.59 10.16 9.17
C LYS A 76 9.58 8.65 9.43
N ASN A 77 10.35 8.18 10.41
CA ASN A 77 10.42 6.76 10.73
C ASN A 77 9.11 6.21 11.31
N GLN A 78 8.47 6.93 12.24
CA GLN A 78 7.16 6.53 12.79
C GLN A 78 6.11 6.41 11.67
N ILE A 79 6.09 7.38 10.76
CA ILE A 79 5.20 7.37 9.59
C ILE A 79 5.50 6.17 8.69
N LYS A 80 6.80 5.90 8.43
CA LYS A 80 7.24 4.76 7.62
C LYS A 80 6.84 3.42 8.23
N VAL A 81 7.00 3.24 9.55
CA VAL A 81 6.58 2.02 10.26
C VAL A 81 5.09 1.77 10.11
N ALA A 82 4.26 2.78 10.37
CA ALA A 82 2.81 2.66 10.22
C ALA A 82 2.39 2.38 8.77
N PHE A 83 2.99 3.07 7.80
CA PHE A 83 2.74 2.86 6.38
C PHE A 83 3.08 1.44 5.91
N ILE A 84 4.29 0.95 6.22
CA ILE A 84 4.71 -0.39 5.82
C ILE A 84 3.84 -1.45 6.48
N ALA A 85 3.47 -1.28 7.75
CA ALA A 85 2.63 -2.25 8.44
C ALA A 85 1.20 -2.30 7.87
N GLY A 86 0.59 -1.14 7.63
CA GLY A 86 -0.70 -1.06 6.97
C GLY A 86 -0.66 -1.69 5.57
N ALA A 87 0.39 -1.40 4.79
CA ALA A 87 0.56 -1.98 3.47
C ALA A 87 0.75 -3.51 3.50
N LYS A 88 1.49 -4.05 4.47
CA LYS A 88 1.65 -5.50 4.69
C LYS A 88 0.32 -6.15 5.04
N TYR A 89 -0.40 -5.61 6.02
CA TYR A 89 -1.71 -6.14 6.39
C TYR A 89 -2.69 -6.11 5.21
N ALA A 90 -2.71 -5.03 4.42
CA ALA A 90 -3.52 -4.98 3.20
C ALA A 90 -3.07 -6.00 2.15
N ALA A 91 -1.76 -6.14 1.94
CA ALA A 91 -1.18 -7.10 1.00
C ALA A 91 -1.56 -8.54 1.39
N ASP A 92 -1.60 -8.86 2.69
CA ASP A 92 -1.93 -10.15 3.31
C ASP A 92 -3.45 -10.41 3.43
N ASP A 93 -4.29 -9.46 3.01
CA ASP A 93 -5.74 -9.44 3.27
C ASP A 93 -6.09 -9.62 4.77
N LYS A 94 -5.24 -9.09 5.64
CA LYS A 94 -5.37 -9.10 7.10
C LYS A 94 -5.88 -7.76 7.62
N GLN A 95 -6.71 -7.81 8.65
CA GLN A 95 -7.16 -6.62 9.37
C GLN A 95 -6.99 -6.81 10.89
N VAL A 96 -6.74 -5.72 11.61
CA VAL A 96 -6.51 -5.69 13.05
C VAL A 96 -7.42 -4.68 13.76
N GLY A 97 -7.72 -4.97 15.03
CA GLY A 97 -8.55 -4.15 15.89
C GLY A 97 -10.05 -4.17 15.53
N ALA A 98 -10.86 -3.62 16.42
CA ALA A 98 -12.33 -3.61 16.27
C ALA A 98 -12.81 -2.81 15.03
N ARG A 99 -12.01 -1.83 14.61
CA ARG A 99 -12.27 -1.00 13.41
C ARG A 99 -11.76 -1.63 12.11
N LYS A 100 -11.10 -2.79 12.17
CA LYS A 100 -10.60 -3.56 11.02
C LYS A 100 -9.61 -2.78 10.15
N TYR A 101 -8.51 -2.31 10.74
CA TYR A 101 -7.45 -1.63 10.02
C TYR A 101 -6.46 -2.59 9.36
N PRO A 102 -5.88 -2.29 8.17
CA PRO A 102 -6.24 -1.17 7.31
C PRO A 102 -7.61 -1.38 6.67
N HIS A 103 -8.26 -0.28 6.32
CA HIS A 103 -9.49 -0.31 5.53
C HIS A 103 -9.51 0.87 4.56
N ASP A 104 -10.42 0.81 3.60
CA ASP A 104 -10.59 1.88 2.61
C ASP A 104 -10.87 3.23 3.29
N PHE A 105 -10.21 4.27 2.78
CA PHE A 105 -10.43 5.65 3.16
C PHE A 105 -11.34 6.33 2.12
N GLY A 106 -12.58 6.61 2.52
CA GLY A 106 -13.59 7.22 1.66
C GLY A 106 -13.23 8.64 1.21
N ASN A 107 -12.58 9.42 2.09
CA ASN A 107 -12.29 10.85 1.90
C ASN A 107 -13.52 11.70 1.59
N GLY A 108 -14.58 11.56 2.39
CA GLY A 108 -15.79 12.38 2.27
C GLY A 108 -15.51 13.87 2.51
N GLU A 109 -14.49 14.16 3.30
CA GLU A 109 -13.97 15.48 3.66
C GLU A 109 -13.17 16.14 2.53
N LYS A 110 -12.88 15.40 1.45
CA LYS A 110 -12.10 15.87 0.29
C LYS A 110 -10.72 16.43 0.70
N LEU A 111 -10.05 15.77 1.64
CA LEU A 111 -8.70 16.12 2.03
C LEU A 111 -7.77 16.06 0.80
N PRO A 112 -6.91 17.08 0.58
CA PRO A 112 -6.07 17.19 -0.61
C PRO A 112 -4.83 16.32 -0.47
N PHE A 113 -5.04 15.01 -0.50
CA PHE A 113 -3.97 14.02 -0.57
C PHE A 113 -3.59 13.77 -2.02
N PRO A 114 -2.28 13.72 -2.34
CA PRO A 114 -1.79 13.33 -3.66
C PRO A 114 -1.87 11.80 -3.84
N CYS A 115 -3.08 11.24 -3.70
CA CYS A 115 -3.41 9.83 -3.98
C CYS A 115 -4.20 9.71 -5.29
N GLY A 116 -4.14 8.54 -5.91
CA GLY A 116 -5.13 8.08 -6.86
C GLY A 116 -6.48 7.68 -6.22
N LYS A 117 -7.24 6.87 -6.95
CA LYS A 117 -8.63 6.50 -6.62
C LYS A 117 -8.73 5.62 -5.37
N ASN A 118 -7.92 4.56 -5.31
CA ASN A 118 -7.98 3.55 -4.26
C ASN A 118 -6.99 3.92 -3.16
N LYS A 119 -7.49 4.06 -1.94
CA LYS A 119 -6.70 4.51 -0.80
C LYS A 119 -7.22 3.88 0.47
N MET A 120 -6.30 3.55 1.37
CA MET A 120 -6.57 3.00 2.69
C MET A 120 -5.99 3.90 3.77
N GLU A 121 -6.52 3.74 4.97
CA GLU A 121 -5.98 4.35 6.18
C GLU A 121 -5.48 3.30 7.16
N PHE A 122 -4.43 3.64 7.91
CA PHE A 122 -3.90 2.81 8.99
C PHE A 122 -3.42 3.64 10.19
N PRO A 123 -3.68 3.24 11.45
CA PRO A 123 -3.30 4.02 12.62
C PRO A 123 -1.80 4.17 12.80
N ILE A 124 -1.39 5.35 13.27
CA ILE A 124 -0.04 5.63 13.76
C ILE A 124 -0.09 5.58 15.28
N ASP A 125 0.50 4.54 15.88
CA ASP A 125 0.54 4.41 17.34
C ASP A 125 1.44 5.51 17.94
N THR A 126 0.82 6.45 18.66
CA THR A 126 1.48 7.59 19.31
C THR A 126 2.36 7.16 20.48
N ASN A 127 2.10 5.99 21.08
CA ASN A 127 2.77 5.55 22.29
C ASN A 127 3.94 4.61 22.01
N ASN A 128 4.07 4.12 20.76
CA ASN A 128 5.01 3.07 20.43
C ASN A 128 5.78 3.39 19.14
N ASN A 129 6.84 4.19 19.27
CA ASN A 129 7.59 4.79 18.17
C ASN A 129 8.13 3.79 17.11
N LEU A 130 8.27 2.51 17.46
CA LEU A 130 8.87 1.49 16.60
C LEU A 130 7.97 0.31 16.31
N ASN A 131 6.80 0.20 16.96
CA ASN A 131 5.89 -0.91 16.73
C ASN A 131 4.62 -0.40 16.03
N PRO A 132 4.17 -1.08 14.97
CA PRO A 132 2.93 -0.72 14.34
C PRO A 132 1.73 -1.05 15.24
N TYR A 133 0.64 -0.31 15.04
CA TYR A 133 -0.63 -0.59 15.69
C TYR A 133 -1.07 -2.04 15.45
N SER A 134 -1.33 -2.77 16.53
CA SER A 134 -1.61 -4.21 16.52
C SER A 134 -3.05 -4.58 16.88
N GLY A 135 -3.94 -3.58 16.99
CA GLY A 135 -5.38 -3.80 17.22
C GLY A 135 -5.92 -3.38 18.59
N GLY A 136 -5.15 -2.63 19.39
CA GLY A 136 -5.63 -2.04 20.65
C GLY A 136 -6.75 -1.01 20.47
N PRO A 137 -7.29 -0.40 21.54
CA PRO A 137 -8.31 0.64 21.43
C PRO A 137 -7.84 1.81 20.55
N SER A 138 -8.58 2.11 19.48
CA SER A 138 -8.22 3.19 18.53
C SER A 138 -8.65 4.57 19.00
N ASP A 139 -9.45 4.68 20.07
CA ASP A 139 -10.01 5.95 20.54
C ASP A 139 -8.97 6.91 21.12
N ASN A 140 -7.76 6.42 21.43
CA ASN A 140 -6.61 7.25 21.84
C ASN A 140 -5.50 7.28 20.80
N VAL A 141 -5.76 6.72 19.62
CA VAL A 141 -4.85 6.73 18.48
C VAL A 141 -5.62 7.47 17.38
N PRO A 142 -5.58 8.81 17.33
CA PRO A 142 -6.41 9.58 16.39
C PRO A 142 -5.82 9.67 14.99
N ASP A 143 -4.53 9.39 14.84
CA ASP A 143 -3.78 9.73 13.65
C ASP A 143 -3.60 8.52 12.73
N ARG A 144 -3.68 8.75 11.43
CA ARG A 144 -3.67 7.72 10.40
C ARG A 144 -2.69 8.11 9.30
N VAL A 145 -1.89 7.15 8.85
CA VAL A 145 -1.30 7.25 7.51
C VAL A 145 -2.37 6.96 6.47
N VAL A 146 -2.32 7.69 5.37
CA VAL A 146 -3.10 7.42 4.16
C VAL A 146 -2.16 6.97 3.07
N PHE A 147 -2.50 5.86 2.42
CA PHE A 147 -1.74 5.34 1.29
C PHE A 147 -2.68 4.89 0.17
N GLU A 148 -2.24 5.11 -1.06
CA GLU A 148 -2.89 4.53 -2.23
C GLU A 148 -2.44 3.08 -2.45
N TYR A 149 -3.27 2.28 -3.11
CA TYR A 149 -2.93 0.90 -3.43
C TYR A 149 -3.46 0.45 -4.79
N GLN A 150 -2.76 -0.51 -5.40
CA GLN A 150 -3.18 -1.18 -6.63
C GLN A 150 -2.72 -2.64 -6.61
N ARG A 151 -3.68 -3.56 -6.76
CA ARG A 151 -3.38 -5.01 -6.92
C ARG A 151 -3.21 -5.33 -8.41
N LYS A 152 -2.05 -5.89 -8.79
CA LYS A 152 -1.68 -6.25 -10.17
C LYS A 152 -1.12 -7.67 -10.23
N LYS A 153 -1.93 -8.68 -10.58
CA LYS A 153 -1.49 -10.09 -10.65
C LYS A 153 -0.75 -10.53 -9.37
N ARG A 154 0.59 -10.47 -9.38
CA ARG A 154 1.48 -10.83 -8.26
C ARG A 154 2.01 -9.64 -7.47
N ASP A 155 1.66 -8.41 -7.81
CA ASP A 155 2.15 -7.21 -7.13
C ASP A 155 1.02 -6.51 -6.38
N PHE A 156 1.32 -6.08 -5.16
CA PHE A 156 0.51 -5.14 -4.41
C PHE A 156 1.30 -3.83 -4.31
N VAL A 157 1.00 -2.90 -5.21
CA VAL A 157 1.71 -1.63 -5.29
C VAL A 157 1.08 -0.63 -4.35
N VAL A 158 1.87 0.01 -3.50
CA VAL A 158 1.38 1.03 -2.54
C VAL A 158 2.19 2.32 -2.62
N GLY A 159 1.54 3.45 -2.34
CA GLY A 159 2.18 4.76 -2.32
C GLY A 159 1.72 5.61 -1.15
N TYR A 160 2.65 6.18 -0.41
CA TYR A 160 2.33 7.09 0.69
C TYR A 160 1.73 8.40 0.18
N CYS A 161 0.62 8.82 0.79
CA CYS A 161 -0.06 10.05 0.44
C CYS A 161 0.05 11.16 1.50
N GLY A 162 0.01 10.81 2.78
CA GLY A 162 0.03 11.78 3.86
C GLY A 162 -0.42 11.21 5.20
N VAL A 163 -0.53 12.10 6.19
CA VAL A 163 -1.09 11.81 7.51
C VAL A 163 -2.37 12.63 7.72
N MET A 164 -3.35 12.04 8.37
CA MET A 164 -4.54 12.73 8.87
C MET A 164 -4.79 12.42 10.34
N ARG A 165 -5.57 13.28 10.97
CA ARG A 165 -6.04 13.17 12.35
C ARG A 165 -7.56 13.13 12.37
N HIS A 166 -8.13 12.25 13.19
CA HIS A 166 -9.55 12.34 13.57
C HIS A 166 -9.84 13.67 14.26
N GLY A 167 -10.81 14.41 13.72
CA GLY A 167 -11.36 15.65 14.29
C GLY A 167 -12.53 15.39 15.23
N THR A 168 -13.40 16.38 15.38
CA THR A 168 -14.67 16.24 16.11
C THR A 168 -15.64 15.36 15.33
N GLY A 169 -16.23 14.35 15.97
CA GLY A 169 -17.16 13.44 15.31
C GLY A 169 -16.45 12.40 14.43
N ARG A 170 -16.82 12.32 13.15
CA ARG A 170 -16.23 11.38 12.18
C ARG A 170 -15.25 12.05 11.21
N ASP A 171 -15.09 13.37 11.32
CA ASP A 171 -14.33 14.15 10.35
C ASP A 171 -12.83 13.89 10.48
N PHE A 172 -12.10 14.10 9.38
CA PHE A 172 -10.65 14.09 9.34
C PHE A 172 -10.08 15.44 8.93
N ILE A 173 -8.88 15.71 9.43
CA ILE A 173 -8.08 16.87 9.03
C ILE A 173 -6.67 16.41 8.64
N LYS A 174 -6.12 17.04 7.61
CA LYS A 174 -4.77 16.75 7.13
C LYS A 174 -3.73 17.27 8.15
N CYS A 175 -2.71 16.46 8.41
CA CYS A 175 -1.52 16.87 9.15
C CYS A 175 -0.50 17.51 8.20
N THR A 176 0.29 18.45 8.69
CA THR A 176 1.22 19.28 7.88
C THR A 176 2.64 18.74 7.88
#